data_AF-W1YDG0-F1
#
_entry.id   AF-W1YDG0-F1
#
_cell.length_a   1.000
_cell.length_b   1.000
_cell.length_c   1.000
_cell.angle_alpha   90.00
_cell.angle_beta   90.00
_cell.angle_gamma   90.00
#
_symmetry.space_group_name_H-M   'P 1'
#
loop_
_entity.id
_entity.type
_entity.pdbx_description
1 polymer ?
#
loop_
_entity_poly.entity_id
_entity_poly.type
_entity_poly.pdbx_seq_one_letter_code
_entity_poly.pdbx_strand_id
1 'polypeptide(L)'
;LDVDERARMGLFLAMQYPSEIPGITNAEFLRAAMNAGKEDDEKISVRDFIMKLDEKMELLNMKEEMAERYLNEGFSGGEKKRNEILQLLMLEPTFALLDEIDSGLDIDALKVVSKGVNAMRGEDRKSV
;
A
#
# COMPACT_ATOMS: atom_id res chain seq x y z
N LEU A 1 3.40 -15.78 -16.69
CA LEU A 1 2.90 -15.25 -15.41
C LEU A 1 2.59 -13.79 -15.61
N ASP A 2 1.31 -13.51 -15.79
CA ASP A 2 0.79 -12.14 -15.84
C ASP A 2 0.89 -11.47 -14.47
N VAL A 3 0.74 -10.14 -14.45
CA VAL A 3 0.94 -9.29 -13.27
C VAL A 3 -0.02 -9.67 -12.13
N ASP A 4 -1.24 -10.05 -12.47
CA ASP A 4 -2.29 -10.47 -11.53
C ASP A 4 -1.99 -11.83 -10.89
N GLU A 5 -1.43 -12.78 -11.65
CA GLU A 5 -0.98 -14.07 -11.12
C GLU A 5 0.13 -13.88 -10.09
N ARG A 6 1.08 -12.96 -10.34
CA ARG A 6 2.16 -12.66 -9.40
C ARG A 6 1.64 -11.96 -8.14
N ALA A 7 0.74 -10.99 -8.29
CA ALA A 7 0.11 -10.30 -7.17
C ALA A 7 -0.66 -11.27 -6.26
N ARG A 8 -1.39 -12.23 -6.85
CA ARG A 8 -2.11 -13.28 -6.10
C ARG A 8 -1.18 -14.26 -5.39
N MET A 9 0.06 -14.41 -5.84
CA MET A 9 1.10 -15.17 -5.14
C MET A 9 1.77 -14.36 -4.01
N GLY A 10 1.29 -13.15 -3.72
CA GLY A 10 1.80 -12.29 -2.66
C GLY A 10 2.99 -11.42 -3.05
N LEU A 11 3.25 -11.23 -4.36
CA LEU A 11 4.26 -10.30 -4.86
C LEU A 11 3.66 -8.90 -5.00
N PHE A 12 4.10 -7.97 -4.16
CA PHE A 12 3.84 -6.54 -4.34
C PHE A 12 4.98 -5.90 -5.13
N LEU A 13 4.63 -5.28 -6.26
CA LEU A 13 5.55 -4.50 -7.08
C LEU A 13 5.14 -3.02 -6.99
N ALA A 14 5.97 -2.22 -6.32
CA ALA A 14 5.88 -0.77 -6.43
C ALA A 14 6.34 -0.37 -7.84
N MET A 15 5.42 0.14 -8.66
CA MET A 15 5.71 0.54 -10.05
C MET A 15 6.12 2.01 -10.07
N GLN A 16 7.28 2.33 -10.68
CA GLN A 16 7.80 3.72 -10.75
C GLN A 16 6.83 4.75 -11.39
N TYR A 17 5.85 4.28 -12.17
CA TYR A 17 4.74 5.09 -12.68
C TYR A 17 3.44 4.27 -12.65
N PRO A 18 2.68 4.30 -11.56
CA PRO A 18 1.40 3.61 -11.51
C PRO A 18 0.39 4.38 -12.39
N SER A 19 -0.29 3.67 -13.30
CA SER A 19 -1.27 4.27 -14.22
C SER A 19 -2.40 4.96 -13.44
N GLU A 20 -2.72 6.20 -13.81
CA GLU A 20 -3.86 6.94 -13.26
C GLU A 20 -5.16 6.26 -13.72
N ILE A 21 -6.07 5.95 -12.79
CA ILE A 21 -7.42 5.44 -13.12
C ILE A 21 -8.43 6.54 -12.76
N PRO A 22 -8.97 7.27 -13.75
CA PRO A 22 -9.92 8.35 -13.50
C PRO A 22 -11.15 7.85 -12.75
N GLY A 23 -11.54 8.55 -11.70
CA GLY A 23 -12.76 8.25 -10.94
C GLY A 23 -12.62 7.14 -9.89
N ILE A 24 -11.41 6.62 -9.64
CA ILE A 24 -11.13 5.71 -8.52
C ILE A 24 -10.26 6.42 -7.50
N THR A 25 -10.75 6.51 -6.27
CA THR A 25 -10.02 7.05 -5.12
C THR A 25 -8.97 6.05 -4.60
N ASN A 26 -7.97 6.53 -3.86
CA ASN A 26 -7.00 5.63 -3.21
C ASN A 26 -7.69 4.62 -2.29
N ALA A 27 -8.71 5.04 -1.54
CA ALA A 27 -9.47 4.17 -0.65
C ALA A 27 -10.19 3.05 -1.41
N GLU A 28 -10.88 3.37 -2.51
CA GLU A 28 -11.57 2.38 -3.34
C GLU A 28 -10.59 1.38 -3.97
N PHE A 29 -9.48 1.87 -4.50
CA PHE A 29 -8.43 1.03 -5.07
C PHE A 29 -7.87 0.05 -4.03
N LEU A 30 -7.46 0.54 -2.87
CA LEU A 30 -6.89 -0.26 -1.79
C LEU A 30 -7.87 -1.33 -1.31
N ARG A 31 -9.14 -0.95 -1.11
CA ARG A 31 -10.16 -1.89 -0.64
C ARG A 31 -10.46 -2.96 -1.68
N ALA A 32 -10.53 -2.58 -2.95
CA ALA A 32 -10.69 -3.54 -4.05
C ALA A 32 -9.50 -4.50 -4.13
N ALA A 33 -8.27 -3.99 -4.02
CA ALA A 33 -7.06 -4.80 -4.03
C ALA A 33 -6.97 -5.77 -2.84
N MET A 34 -7.33 -5.33 -1.62
CA MET A 34 -7.35 -6.18 -0.42
C MET A 34 -8.39 -7.32 -0.49
N ASN A 35 -9.45 -7.12 -1.26
CA ASN A 35 -10.55 -8.07 -1.44
C ASN A 35 -10.45 -8.88 -2.73
N ALA A 36 -9.48 -8.59 -3.59
CA ALA A 36 -9.29 -9.28 -4.85
C ALA A 36 -8.96 -10.76 -4.59
N GLY A 37 -9.73 -11.67 -5.20
CA GLY A 37 -9.53 -13.12 -5.07
C GLY A 37 -10.00 -13.75 -3.75
N LYS A 38 -10.68 -12.99 -2.87
CA LYS A 38 -11.28 -13.49 -1.64
C LYS A 38 -12.75 -13.84 -1.80
N GLU A 39 -13.23 -14.86 -1.08
CA GLU A 39 -14.66 -15.14 -0.96
C GLU A 39 -15.37 -14.04 -0.14
N ASP A 40 -16.70 -13.93 -0.26
CA ASP A 40 -17.46 -12.81 0.33
C ASP A 40 -17.34 -12.72 1.86
N ASP A 41 -17.17 -13.84 2.54
CA ASP A 41 -16.99 -13.96 3.99
C ASP A 41 -15.55 -13.67 4.46
N GLU A 42 -14.57 -13.71 3.55
CA GLU A 42 -13.16 -13.36 3.81
C GLU A 42 -12.85 -11.88 3.52
N LYS A 43 -13.79 -11.16 2.89
CA LYS A 43 -13.62 -9.74 2.55
C LYS A 43 -13.59 -8.87 3.80
N ILE A 44 -12.70 -7.88 3.79
CA ILE A 44 -12.64 -6.90 4.86
C ILE A 44 -13.94 -6.06 4.90
N SER A 45 -14.51 -5.91 6.09
CA SER A 45 -15.68 -5.05 6.28
C SER A 45 -15.32 -3.59 5.99
N VAL A 46 -16.32 -2.78 5.63
CA VAL A 46 -16.13 -1.33 5.40
C VAL A 46 -15.47 -0.68 6.62
N ARG A 47 -15.96 -1.03 7.81
CA ARG A 47 -15.53 -0.43 9.07
C ARG A 47 -14.08 -0.79 9.38
N ASP A 48 -13.73 -2.07 9.27
CA ASP A 48 -12.37 -2.53 9.57
C ASP A 48 -11.38 -1.97 8.56
N PHE A 49 -11.79 -1.83 7.30
CA PHE A 49 -10.98 -1.18 6.27
C PHE A 49 -10.69 0.29 6.62
N ILE A 50 -11.71 1.07 6.98
CA ILE A 50 -11.53 2.49 7.34
C ILE A 50 -10.63 2.61 8.57
N MET A 51 -10.88 1.81 9.62
CA MET A 51 -10.04 1.82 10.82
C MET A 51 -8.57 1.49 10.51
N LYS A 52 -8.33 0.48 9.64
CA LYS A 52 -6.98 0.12 9.21
C LYS A 52 -6.35 1.25 8.38
N LEU A 53 -7.11 1.84 7.46
CA LEU A 53 -6.64 2.92 6.59
C LEU A 53 -6.20 4.15 7.41
N ASP A 54 -7.05 4.60 8.33
CA ASP A 54 -6.79 5.77 9.18
C ASP A 54 -5.53 5.57 10.02
N GLU A 55 -5.38 4.39 10.63
CA GLU A 55 -4.19 4.02 11.41
C GLU A 55 -2.91 4.11 10.55
N LYS A 56 -2.93 3.59 9.32
CA LYS A 56 -1.74 3.61 8.45
C LYS A 56 -1.48 4.99 7.85
N MET A 57 -2.51 5.80 7.63
CA MET A 57 -2.35 7.17 7.14
C MET A 57 -1.75 8.09 8.20
N GLU A 58 -2.21 7.99 9.45
CA GLU A 58 -1.63 8.71 10.59
C GLU A 58 -0.15 8.35 10.75
N LEU A 59 0.16 7.06 10.67
CA LEU A 59 1.52 6.53 10.75
C LEU A 59 2.49 7.14 9.71
N LEU A 60 1.97 7.48 8.52
CA LEU A 60 2.73 8.05 7.41
C LEU A 60 2.65 9.58 7.33
N ASN A 61 2.07 10.24 8.34
CA ASN A 61 1.79 11.68 8.33
C ASN A 61 1.02 12.12 7.06
N MET A 62 0.09 11.29 6.59
CA MET A 62 -0.76 11.58 5.44
C MET A 62 -2.04 12.27 5.90
N LYS A 63 -2.48 13.31 5.18
CA LYS A 63 -3.78 13.95 5.41
C LYS A 63 -4.89 13.01 4.95
N GLU A 64 -6.00 12.94 5.69
CA GLU A 64 -7.20 12.15 5.36
C GLU A 64 -7.70 12.40 3.93
N GLU A 65 -7.64 13.65 3.47
CA GLU A 65 -7.98 14.06 2.10
C GLU A 65 -7.27 13.23 1.01
N MET A 66 -6.10 12.66 1.31
CA MET A 66 -5.34 11.82 0.37
C MET A 66 -6.06 10.51 0.02
N ALA A 67 -6.88 9.98 0.93
CA ALA A 67 -7.67 8.77 0.69
C ALA A 67 -8.75 9.00 -0.38
N GLU A 68 -9.32 10.21 -0.41
CA GLU A 68 -10.41 10.61 -1.30
C GLU A 68 -9.91 11.16 -2.65
N ARG A 69 -8.61 11.45 -2.75
CA ARG A 69 -8.01 11.88 -4.02
C ARG A 69 -7.96 10.72 -5.02
N TYR A 70 -8.09 11.07 -6.29
CA TYR A 70 -7.89 10.14 -7.39
C TYR A 70 -6.47 9.58 -7.38
N LEU A 71 -6.38 8.28 -7.68
CA LEU A 71 -5.13 7.53 -7.62
C LEU A 71 -4.04 8.20 -8.47
N ASN A 72 -2.99 8.67 -7.80
CA ASN A 72 -1.79 9.34 -8.35
C ASN A 72 -1.97 10.74 -8.97
N GLU A 73 -3.17 11.33 -8.91
CA GLU A 73 -3.44 12.62 -9.53
C GLU A 73 -2.98 13.81 -8.65
N GLY A 74 -2.02 14.59 -9.15
CA GLY A 74 -1.52 15.80 -8.49
C GLY A 74 -0.65 15.55 -7.25
N PHE A 75 -0.13 14.34 -7.04
CA PHE A 75 0.75 14.02 -5.92
C PHE A 75 2.18 14.49 -6.24
N SER A 76 2.82 15.17 -5.29
CA SER A 76 4.27 15.40 -5.30
C SER A 76 5.05 14.09 -5.20
N GLY A 77 6.34 14.11 -5.52
CA GLY A 77 7.19 12.90 -5.44
C GLY A 77 7.15 12.22 -4.06
N GLY A 78 7.22 13.00 -2.98
CA GLY A 78 7.12 12.46 -1.61
C GLY A 78 5.72 11.92 -1.26
N GLU A 79 4.66 12.52 -1.78
CA GLU A 79 3.29 12.00 -1.61
C GLU A 79 3.08 10.69 -2.37
N LYS A 80 3.65 10.55 -3.57
CA LYS A 80 3.63 9.28 -4.31
C LYS A 80 4.31 8.16 -3.53
N LYS A 81 5.48 8.43 -2.94
CA LYS A 81 6.17 7.43 -2.10
C LYS A 81 5.41 7.07 -0.84
N ARG A 82 4.85 8.05 -0.14
CA ARG A 82 3.96 7.77 1.00
C ARG A 82 2.78 6.89 0.58
N ASN A 83 2.20 7.13 -0.60
CA ASN A 83 1.10 6.31 -1.10
C ASN A 83 1.52 4.87 -1.45
N GLU A 84 2.71 4.67 -2.01
CA GLU A 84 3.26 3.32 -2.26
C GLU A 84 3.47 2.53 -0.96
N ILE A 85 3.99 3.21 0.06
CA ILE A 85 4.15 2.63 1.38
C ILE A 85 2.80 2.36 2.04
N LEU A 86 1.81 3.25 1.89
CA LEU A 86 0.46 3.01 2.37
C LEU A 86 -0.10 1.72 1.77
N GLN A 87 0.06 1.52 0.46
CA GLN A 87 -0.33 0.28 -0.22
C GLN A 87 0.39 -0.94 0.37
N LEU A 88 1.70 -0.85 0.58
CA LEU A 88 2.48 -1.92 1.22
C LEU A 88 1.93 -2.31 2.60
N LEU A 89 1.63 -1.32 3.45
CA LEU A 89 1.11 -1.53 4.81
C LEU A 89 -0.33 -2.03 4.83
N MET A 90 -1.15 -1.65 3.85
CA MET A 90 -2.54 -2.08 3.75
C MET A 90 -2.65 -3.51 3.22
N LEU A 91 -1.88 -3.84 2.18
CA LEU A 91 -1.92 -5.12 1.46
C LEU A 91 -1.16 -6.25 2.16
N GLU A 92 -0.21 -5.93 3.04
CA GLU A 92 0.59 -6.91 3.81
C GLU A 92 1.12 -8.09 2.97
N PRO A 93 1.81 -7.80 1.85
CA PRO A 93 2.25 -8.83 0.92
C PRO A 93 3.27 -9.79 1.54
N THR A 94 3.38 -10.98 0.95
CA THR A 94 4.36 -12.01 1.34
C THR A 94 5.78 -11.60 0.94
N PHE A 95 5.92 -10.92 -0.21
CA PHE A 95 7.17 -10.39 -0.74
C PHE A 95 6.94 -8.98 -1.30
N ALA A 96 7.83 -8.05 -0.97
CA ALA A 96 7.82 -6.70 -1.53
C ALA A 96 9.22 -6.30 -2.00
N LEU A 97 9.31 -5.84 -3.25
CA LEU A 97 10.52 -5.21 -3.80
C LEU A 97 10.28 -3.70 -3.82
N LEU A 98 11.08 -2.98 -3.05
CA LEU A 98 10.96 -1.53 -2.90
C LEU A 98 12.21 -0.87 -3.47
N ASP A 99 12.04 -0.14 -4.57
CA ASP A 99 13.12 0.60 -5.21
C ASP A 99 13.16 2.05 -4.72
N GLU A 100 14.34 2.58 -4.43
CA GLU A 100 14.57 3.96 -3.97
C GLU A 100 13.71 4.47 -2.79
N ILE A 101 13.44 3.69 -1.74
CA ILE A 101 12.54 4.16 -0.64
C ILE A 101 13.04 5.40 0.11
N ASP A 102 14.32 5.72 0.03
CA ASP A 102 14.97 6.83 0.74
C ASP A 102 14.66 8.21 0.14
N SER A 103 14.27 8.29 -1.13
CA SER A 103 14.05 9.57 -1.81
C SER A 103 12.57 10.02 -1.78
N GLY A 104 12.12 10.58 -0.66
CA GLY A 104 10.79 11.20 -0.54
C GLY A 104 10.05 10.94 0.77
N LEU A 105 10.58 10.06 1.61
CA LEU A 105 10.13 9.83 2.98
C LEU A 105 11.07 10.53 3.96
N ASP A 106 10.52 11.12 5.02
CA ASP A 106 11.34 11.62 6.13
C ASP A 106 11.92 10.45 6.95
N ILE A 107 12.92 10.75 7.78
CA ILE A 107 13.66 9.74 8.57
C ILE A 107 12.74 8.97 9.52
N ASP A 108 11.68 9.59 10.03
CA ASP A 108 10.79 8.98 11.00
C ASP A 108 9.80 8.03 10.29
N ALA A 109 9.26 8.44 9.14
CA ALA A 109 8.51 7.57 8.24
C ALA A 109 9.37 6.38 7.80
N LEU A 110 10.63 6.59 7.39
CA LEU A 110 11.55 5.51 7.01
C LEU A 110 11.79 4.49 8.13
N LYS A 111 11.97 4.94 9.38
CA LYS A 111 12.11 4.04 10.53
C LYS A 111 10.85 3.20 10.74
N VAL A 112 9.69 3.82 10.58
CA VAL A 112 8.40 3.17 10.79
C VAL A 112 8.11 2.16 9.68
N VAL A 113 8.35 2.51 8.43
CA VAL A 113 8.29 1.60 7.28
C VAL A 113 9.25 0.43 7.46
N SER A 114 10.50 0.73 7.86
CA SER A 114 11.49 -0.30 8.14
C SER A 114 11.04 -1.22 9.27
N LYS A 115 10.41 -0.71 10.33
CA LYS A 115 9.82 -1.53 11.39
C LYS A 115 8.65 -2.36 10.90
N GLY A 116 7.75 -1.80 10.08
CA GLY A 116 6.63 -2.53 9.49
C GLY A 116 7.09 -3.65 8.57
N VAL A 117 8.01 -3.36 7.65
CA VAL A 117 8.65 -4.34 6.76
C VAL A 117 9.40 -5.41 7.56
N ASN A 118 10.16 -5.03 8.59
CA ASN A 118 10.87 -5.99 9.43
C ASN A 118 9.94 -6.78 10.37
N ALA A 119 8.80 -6.23 10.81
CA ALA A 119 7.80 -6.96 11.56
C ALA A 119 7.05 -7.97 10.68
N MET A 120 6.94 -7.69 9.38
CA MET A 120 6.46 -8.64 8.38
C MET A 120 7.50 -9.70 7.97
N ARG A 121 8.77 -9.56 8.38
CA ARG A 121 9.81 -10.61 8.23
C ARG A 121 9.61 -11.69 9.29
N GLY A 122 8.86 -12.73 8.95
CA GLY A 122 8.74 -13.99 9.69
C GLY A 122 9.24 -15.19 8.87
N GLU A 123 9.33 -16.38 9.47
CA GLU A 123 9.93 -17.59 8.87
C GLU A 123 9.36 -17.98 7.48
N ASP A 124 8.13 -17.55 7.15
CA ASP A 124 7.45 -17.82 5.86
C ASP A 124 7.56 -16.69 4.81
N ARG A 125 8.24 -15.56 5.10
CA ARG A 125 8.27 -14.37 4.23
C ARG A 125 9.69 -13.81 4.09
N LYS A 126 10.39 -14.20 3.01
CA LYS A 126 11.73 -13.69 2.67
C LYS A 126 11.60 -12.44 1.82
N SER A 127 12.25 -11.34 2.17
CA SER A 127 12.44 -10.16 1.30
C SER A 127 13.89 -10.12 0.80
N VAL A 128 14.06 -9.93 -0.51
CA VAL A 128 15.35 -9.62 -1.16
C VAL A 128 15.29 -8.18 -1.64
#